data_AF-A0AAD6YKW0-F1
#
_entry.id   AF-A0AAD6YKW0-F1
#
_cell.length_a   1.000
_cell.length_b   1.000
_cell.length_c   1.000
_cell.angle_alpha   90.00
_cell.angle_beta   90.00
_cell.angle_gamma   90.00
#
_symmetry.space_group_name_H-M   'P 1'
#
loop_
_entity.id
_entity.type
_entity.pdbx_description
1 polymer ?
#
loop_
_entity_poly.entity_id
_entity_poly.type
_entity_poly.pdbx_seq_one_letter_code
_entity_poly.pdbx_strand_id
1 'polypeptide(L)'
;AVLALLKNYTDPSKSISGKSYPVVNACMSYAELAARTGKALGVKVTFTSAPPTGMAPVDEMYAAHAEYSGLYTATPVPNPDLVALGVKFGTIEEFLETEVTSRYGEK
;
A
#
# COMPACT_ATOMS: atom_id res chain seq x y z
N ALA A 1 -0.89 -10.16 7.96
CA ALA A 1 0.56 -10.09 8.31
C ALA A 1 0.82 -10.38 9.80
N VAL A 2 0.30 -9.57 10.74
CA VAL A 2 0.57 -9.71 12.20
C VAL A 2 0.34 -11.12 12.72
N LEU A 3 -0.79 -11.74 12.40
CA LEU A 3 -1.08 -13.12 12.81
C LEU A 3 -0.03 -14.14 12.31
N ALA A 4 0.48 -13.96 11.08
CA ALA A 4 1.51 -14.84 10.53
C ALA A 4 2.84 -14.67 11.28
N LEU A 5 3.20 -13.43 11.62
CA LEU A 5 4.38 -13.14 12.45
C LEU A 5 4.25 -13.77 13.84
N LEU A 6 3.10 -13.60 14.50
CA LEU A 6 2.85 -14.16 15.84
C LEU A 6 2.89 -15.70 15.83
N LYS A 7 2.27 -16.35 14.84
CA LYS A 7 2.27 -17.82 14.71
C LYS A 7 3.66 -18.41 14.55
N ASN A 8 4.58 -17.66 13.93
CA ASN A 8 5.94 -18.11 13.65
C ASN A 8 6.97 -17.48 14.61
N TYR A 9 6.54 -16.70 15.62
CA TYR A 9 7.44 -15.92 16.46
C TYR A 9 8.41 -16.78 17.28
N THR A 10 7.95 -17.94 17.73
CA THR A 10 8.74 -18.89 18.53
C THR A 10 9.60 -19.82 17.67
N ASP A 11 9.49 -19.77 16.34
CA ASP A 11 10.29 -20.60 15.45
C ASP A 11 11.68 -19.95 15.25
N PRO A 12 12.75 -20.52 15.83
CA PRO A 12 14.09 -19.94 15.73
C PRO A 12 14.63 -19.96 14.29
N SER A 13 14.09 -20.82 13.41
CA SER A 13 14.48 -20.87 11.99
C SER A 13 13.97 -19.68 11.18
N LYS A 14 12.93 -18.98 11.67
CA LYS A 14 12.28 -17.85 10.96
C LYS A 14 12.85 -16.49 11.34
N SER A 15 13.69 -16.41 12.37
CA SER A 15 14.41 -15.20 12.81
C SER A 15 13.56 -13.92 12.70
N ILE A 16 12.37 -13.92 13.32
CA ILE A 16 11.40 -12.84 13.17
C ILE A 16 11.75 -11.61 14.00
N SER A 17 12.33 -11.83 15.19
CA SER A 17 12.68 -10.77 16.13
C SER A 17 13.72 -9.80 15.55
N GLY A 18 13.55 -8.51 15.81
CA GLY A 18 14.49 -7.46 15.40
C GLY A 18 14.43 -7.05 13.93
N LYS A 19 13.49 -7.59 13.15
CA LYS A 19 13.30 -7.24 11.73
C LYS A 19 12.09 -6.34 11.52
N SER A 20 12.19 -5.46 10.53
CA SER A 20 11.09 -4.63 10.04
C SER A 20 10.47 -5.27 8.80
N TYR A 21 9.14 -5.37 8.77
CA TYR A 21 8.40 -5.96 7.65
C TYR A 21 7.43 -4.93 7.07
N PRO A 22 7.85 -4.17 6.03
CA PRO A 22 6.93 -3.30 5.31
C PRO A 22 5.71 -4.08 4.81
N VAL A 23 4.51 -3.67 5.22
CA VAL A 23 3.24 -4.26 4.78
C VAL A 23 2.68 -3.39 3.66
N VAL A 24 3.14 -3.66 2.45
CA VAL A 24 2.81 -2.90 1.24
C VAL A 24 2.46 -3.89 0.14
N ASN A 25 1.40 -3.61 -0.62
CA ASN A 25 0.95 -4.47 -1.71
C ASN A 25 1.30 -3.94 -3.12
N ALA A 26 1.44 -2.62 -3.26
CA ALA A 26 1.87 -2.00 -4.51
C ALA A 26 2.58 -0.67 -4.26
N CYS A 27 3.51 -0.31 -5.15
CA CYS A 27 4.12 1.02 -5.22
C CYS A 27 3.81 1.61 -6.60
N MET A 28 3.08 2.73 -6.63
CA MET A 28 2.73 3.45 -7.85
C MET A 28 2.51 4.92 -7.54
N SER A 29 2.51 5.77 -8.56
CA SER A 29 2.16 7.18 -8.40
C SER A 29 0.66 7.36 -8.12
N TYR A 30 0.29 8.45 -7.46
CA TYR A 30 -1.14 8.79 -7.28
C TYR A 30 -1.86 9.04 -8.61
N ALA A 31 -1.16 9.54 -9.63
CA ALA A 31 -1.72 9.70 -10.98
C ALA A 31 -2.06 8.36 -11.63
N GLU A 32 -1.19 7.35 -11.44
CA GLU A 32 -1.43 6.00 -11.91
C GLU A 32 -2.61 5.35 -11.17
N LEU A 33 -2.67 5.49 -9.84
CA LEU A 33 -3.81 5.00 -9.07
C LEU A 33 -5.13 5.66 -9.52
N ALA A 34 -5.12 6.98 -9.74
CA ALA A 34 -6.28 7.70 -10.28
C ALA A 34 -6.71 7.16 -11.65
N ALA A 35 -5.76 6.91 -12.56
CA ALA A 35 -6.07 6.33 -13.87
C ALA A 35 -6.68 4.92 -13.77
N ARG A 36 -6.16 4.06 -12.88
CA ARG A 36 -6.71 2.71 -12.64
C ARG A 36 -8.12 2.79 -12.05
N THR A 37 -8.35 3.67 -11.08
CA THR A 37 -9.67 3.91 -10.50
C THR A 37 -10.66 4.41 -11.55
N GLY A 38 -10.27 5.38 -12.39
CA GLY A 38 -11.13 5.88 -13.45
C GLY A 38 -11.49 4.81 -14.48
N LYS A 39 -10.53 3.96 -14.85
CA LYS A 39 -10.79 2.79 -15.70
C LYS A 39 -11.80 1.84 -15.05
N ALA A 40 -11.66 1.55 -13.76
CA ALA A 40 -12.57 0.66 -13.05
C ALA A 40 -14.01 1.21 -12.95
N LEU A 41 -14.14 2.53 -12.79
CA LEU A 41 -15.44 3.21 -12.66
C LEU A 41 -16.06 3.65 -14.00
N GLY A 42 -15.33 3.57 -15.11
CA GLY A 42 -15.80 4.08 -16.40
C GLY A 42 -15.83 5.61 -16.51
N VAL A 43 -15.23 6.34 -15.57
CA VAL A 43 -15.21 7.81 -15.52
C VAL A 43 -13.79 8.36 -15.46
N LYS A 44 -13.59 9.61 -15.89
CA LYS A 44 -12.28 10.26 -15.76
C LYS A 44 -12.02 10.64 -14.30
N VAL A 45 -10.96 10.09 -13.73
CA VAL A 45 -10.45 10.44 -12.40
C VAL A 45 -9.06 11.06 -12.55
N THR A 46 -8.84 12.19 -11.88
CA THR A 46 -7.55 12.90 -11.88
C THR A 46 -7.09 13.13 -10.46
N PHE A 47 -5.78 12.97 -10.22
CA PHE A 47 -5.17 13.34 -8.96
C PHE A 47 -4.75 14.81 -8.98
N THR A 48 -5.06 15.53 -7.91
CA THR A 48 -4.60 16.91 -7.67
C THR A 48 -4.08 17.01 -6.24
N SER A 49 -2.87 17.53 -6.06
CA SER A 49 -2.30 17.75 -4.74
C SER A 49 -3.07 18.84 -4.00
N ALA A 50 -3.47 18.55 -2.77
CA ALA A 50 -4.04 19.53 -1.86
C ALA A 50 -2.94 20.44 -1.26
N PRO A 51 -3.27 21.67 -0.81
CA PRO A 51 -2.36 22.46 0.00
C PRO A 51 -2.03 21.73 1.33
N PRO A 52 -0.96 22.15 2.04
CA PRO A 52 -0.65 21.63 3.36
C PRO A 52 -1.84 21.67 4.30
N THR A 53 -1.96 20.65 5.14
CA THR A 53 -3.07 20.47 6.08
C THR A 53 -3.01 21.44 7.25
N GLY A 54 -1.82 22.02 7.52
CA GLY A 54 -1.54 22.83 8.71
C GLY A 54 -1.17 21.98 9.93
N MET A 55 -1.23 20.66 9.82
CA MET A 55 -0.77 19.72 10.83
C MET A 55 0.66 19.31 10.50
N ALA A 56 1.64 19.91 11.19
CA ALA A 56 3.07 19.70 10.91
C ALA A 56 3.47 18.22 10.73
N PRO A 57 3.03 17.26 11.57
CA PRO A 57 3.41 15.86 11.39
C PRO A 57 2.94 15.24 10.06
N VAL A 58 1.79 15.67 9.56
CA VAL A 58 1.20 15.17 8.31
C VAL A 58 1.89 15.82 7.12
N ASP A 59 2.12 17.13 7.20
CA ASP A 59 2.75 17.90 6.13
C ASP A 59 4.22 17.47 5.92
N GLU A 60 4.95 17.24 7.02
CA GLU A 60 6.32 16.71 6.99
C GLU A 60 6.38 15.29 6.43
N MET A 61 5.41 14.42 6.78
CA MET A 61 5.31 13.07 6.22
C MET A 61 5.14 13.11 4.69
N TYR A 62 4.22 13.92 4.17
CA TYR A 62 4.02 14.04 2.73
C TYR A 62 5.23 14.68 2.02
N ALA A 63 5.88 15.67 2.63
CA ALA A 63 7.10 16.27 2.12
C ALA A 63 8.23 15.24 2.00
N ALA A 64 8.45 14.44 3.05
CA ALA A 64 9.44 13.36 3.03
C ALA A 64 9.13 12.32 1.95
N HIS A 65 7.86 11.89 1.81
CA HIS A 65 7.49 10.93 0.77
C HIS A 65 7.78 11.44 -0.65
N ALA A 66 7.58 12.74 -0.89
CA ALA A 66 7.89 13.37 -2.16
C ALA A 66 9.41 13.51 -2.38
N GLU A 67 10.16 13.88 -1.34
CA GLU A 67 11.61 14.08 -1.42
C GLU A 67 12.37 12.77 -1.71
N TYR A 68 12.00 11.67 -1.05
CA TYR A 68 12.72 10.41 -1.16
C TYR A 68 12.29 9.53 -2.36
N SER A 69 11.60 10.11 -3.35
CA SER A 69 11.11 9.41 -4.56
C SER A 69 10.22 8.20 -4.25
N GLY A 70 9.45 8.27 -3.16
CA GLY A 70 8.55 7.22 -2.68
C GLY A 70 9.06 6.45 -1.45
N LEU A 71 8.18 5.63 -0.88
CA LEU A 71 8.50 4.78 0.26
C LEU A 71 8.87 3.35 -0.18
N TYR A 72 9.68 2.69 0.65
CA TYR A 72 9.98 1.25 0.54
C TYR A 72 10.69 0.82 -0.75
N THR A 73 11.42 1.74 -1.40
CA THR A 73 12.14 1.50 -2.66
C THR A 73 13.26 0.44 -2.54
N ALA A 74 13.76 0.20 -1.33
CA ALA A 74 14.81 -0.78 -1.06
C ALA A 74 14.30 -2.22 -0.90
N THR A 75 12.98 -2.44 -0.84
CA THR A 75 12.39 -3.77 -0.59
C THR A 75 11.45 -4.15 -1.73
N PRO A 76 11.51 -5.38 -2.26
CA PRO A 76 10.49 -5.86 -3.19
C PRO A 76 9.09 -5.77 -2.56
N VAL A 77 8.12 -5.36 -3.36
CA VAL A 77 6.72 -5.23 -2.96
C VAL A 77 5.87 -6.23 -3.75
N PRO A 78 5.10 -7.11 -3.11
CA PRO A 78 5.01 -7.30 -1.65
C PRO A 78 6.27 -7.91 -1.03
N ASN A 79 6.46 -7.70 0.27
CA ASN A 79 7.64 -8.19 0.99
C ASN A 79 7.73 -9.73 0.93
N PRO A 80 8.84 -10.29 0.39
CA PRO A 80 8.98 -11.73 0.17
C PRO A 80 8.99 -12.55 1.47
N ASP A 81 9.52 -12.00 2.57
CA ASP A 81 9.54 -12.68 3.87
C ASP A 81 8.12 -12.84 4.43
N LEU A 82 7.26 -11.84 4.22
CA LEU A 82 5.86 -11.95 4.61
C LEU A 82 5.12 -12.99 3.76
N VAL A 83 5.40 -13.03 2.45
CA VAL A 83 4.82 -14.05 1.56
C VAL A 83 5.28 -15.46 1.98
N ALA A 84 6.56 -15.65 2.31
CA ALA A 84 7.09 -16.92 2.80
C ALA A 84 6.48 -17.38 4.14
N LEU A 85 5.99 -16.44 4.95
CA LEU A 85 5.21 -16.72 6.17
C LEU A 85 3.73 -17.02 5.90
N GLY A 86 3.33 -17.10 4.63
CA GLY A 86 1.97 -17.41 4.19
C GLY A 86 1.04 -16.19 4.17
N VAL A 87 1.57 -14.97 4.25
CA VAL A 87 0.76 -13.76 4.10
C VAL A 87 0.35 -13.61 2.63
N LYS A 88 -0.96 -13.49 2.41
CA LYS A 88 -1.53 -13.15 1.10
C LYS A 88 -1.82 -11.65 1.05
N PHE A 89 -1.42 -11.01 -0.04
CA PHE A 89 -1.71 -9.60 -0.31
C PHE A 89 -2.73 -9.51 -1.43
N GLY A 90 -3.74 -8.66 -1.26
CA GLY A 90 -4.65 -8.31 -2.34
C GLY A 90 -4.00 -7.34 -3.32
N THR A 91 -4.48 -7.35 -4.55
CA THR A 91 -4.07 -6.43 -5.61
C THR A 91 -4.88 -5.13 -5.55
N ILE A 92 -4.37 -4.09 -6.24
CA ILE A 92 -5.14 -2.85 -6.40
C ILE A 92 -6.39 -3.12 -7.23
N GLU A 93 -6.30 -3.98 -8.25
CA GLU A 93 -7.43 -4.36 -9.11
C GLU A 93 -8.55 -5.03 -8.32
N GLU A 94 -8.22 -6.03 -7.49
CA GLU A 94 -9.20 -6.67 -6.60
C GLU A 94 -9.86 -5.65 -5.68
N PHE A 95 -9.09 -4.76 -5.06
CA PHE A 95 -9.65 -3.71 -4.21
C PHE A 95 -10.58 -2.77 -4.98
N LEU A 96 -10.20 -2.34 -6.18
CA LEU A 96 -11.02 -1.47 -7.01
C LEU A 96 -12.35 -2.16 -7.39
N GLU A 97 -12.31 -3.44 -7.74
CA GLU A 97 -13.47 -4.23 -8.12
C GLU A 97 -14.39 -4.56 -6.93
N THR A 98 -13.85 -4.88 -5.75
CA THR A 98 -14.70 -5.31 -4.62
C THR A 98 -15.19 -4.14 -3.77
N GLU A 99 -14.36 -3.12 -3.60
CA GLU A 99 -14.61 -2.05 -2.62
C GLU A 99 -14.97 -0.71 -3.25
N VAL A 100 -14.45 -0.40 -4.44
CA VAL A 100 -14.64 0.92 -5.07
C VAL A 100 -15.82 0.90 -6.04
N THR A 101 -15.85 0.00 -7.02
CA THR A 101 -16.99 -0.12 -7.95
C THR A 101 -18.28 -0.49 -7.22
N SER A 102 -18.21 -1.36 -6.20
CA SER A 102 -19.37 -1.72 -5.36
C SER A 102 -20.03 -0.52 -4.68
N ARG A 103 -19.24 0.51 -4.30
CA ARG A 103 -19.73 1.71 -3.61
C ARG A 103 -20.05 2.88 -4.54
N TYR A 104 -19.29 3.02 -5.62
CA TYR A 104 -19.26 4.23 -6.44
C TYR A 104 -19.48 3.97 -7.93
N GLY A 105 -19.60 2.72 -8.37
CA GLY A 105 -20.00 2.37 -9.72
C GLY A 105 -21.47 2.71 -9.97
N GLU A 106 -21.81 3.05 -11.21
CA GLU A 106 -23.21 3.15 -11.62
C GLU A 106 -23.87 1.77 -11.47
N LYS A 107 -25.06 1.73 -10.86
CA LYS A 107 -25.88 0.52 -10.76
C LYS A 107 -26.58 0.20 -12.07
#